data_AF-A0A8J5MNZ9-F1
#
_entry.id   AF-A0A8J5MNZ9-F1
#
_cell.length_a   1.000
_cell.length_b   1.000
_cell.length_c   1.000
_cell.angle_alpha   90.00
_cell.angle_beta   90.00
_cell.angle_gamma   90.00
#
_symmetry.space_group_name_H-M   'P 1'
#
loop_
_entity.id
_entity.type
_entity.pdbx_description
1 polymer ?
#
loop_
_entity_poly.entity_id
_entity_poly.type
_entity_poly.pdbx_seq_one_letter_code
_entity_poly.pdbx_strand_id
1 'polypeptide(L)'
;MMTSQPSVNSCWRALCPEVVNSFAGFPTVDQDVQHIVQLAHQVGGEGFDDLQEEEVQVELLGHTGEELTEDELAKIVEEQHREDEEEEGEVEEVPTLTVTSLNRCLLASRALVDMFFETDPYIKRSVIFKRGMEQLLLPSREIP
;
A
#
# COMPACT_ATOMS: atom_id res chain seq x y z
N MET A 1 14.02 -37.48 -18.79
CA MET A 1 13.23 -36.26 -19.09
C MET A 1 12.49 -35.89 -17.82
N MET A 2 12.86 -34.78 -17.17
CA MET A 2 12.12 -34.22 -16.03
C MET A 2 11.02 -33.33 -16.60
N THR A 3 9.76 -33.73 -16.46
CA THR A 3 8.62 -32.89 -16.82
C THR A 3 8.39 -31.89 -15.70
N SER A 4 8.74 -30.63 -15.93
CA SER A 4 8.43 -29.54 -15.00
C SER A 4 6.92 -29.44 -14.81
N GLN A 5 6.44 -29.33 -13.57
CA GLN A 5 5.01 -29.15 -13.30
C GLN A 5 4.52 -27.84 -13.95
N PRO A 6 3.34 -27.83 -14.58
CA PRO A 6 2.80 -26.61 -15.16
C PRO A 6 2.55 -25.59 -14.04
N SER A 7 3.11 -24.39 -14.19
CA SER A 7 2.81 -23.28 -13.29
C SER A 7 1.35 -22.87 -13.45
N VAL A 8 0.76 -22.31 -12.40
CA VAL A 8 -0.61 -21.78 -12.41
C VAL A 8 -0.81 -20.86 -13.63
N ASN A 9 0.16 -20.01 -13.92
CA ASN A 9 0.13 -19.10 -15.07
C ASN A 9 0.10 -19.83 -16.43
N SER A 10 0.78 -20.97 -16.55
CA SER A 10 0.74 -21.80 -17.77
C SER A 10 -0.60 -22.52 -17.96
N CYS A 11 -1.25 -22.94 -16.87
CA CYS A 11 -2.61 -23.49 -16.91
C CYS A 11 -3.63 -22.43 -17.32
N TRP A 12 -3.54 -21.22 -16.76
CA TRP A 12 -4.43 -20.10 -17.12
C TRP A 12 -4.25 -19.63 -18.55
N ARG A 13 -3.03 -19.74 -19.11
CA ARG A 13 -2.74 -19.29 -20.49
C ARG A 13 -3.55 -20.05 -21.54
N ALA A 14 -3.88 -21.31 -21.26
CA ALA A 14 -4.69 -22.14 -22.14
C ALA A 14 -6.20 -21.82 -22.06
N LEU A 15 -6.66 -21.24 -20.94
CA LEU A 15 -8.08 -20.98 -20.67
C LEU A 15 -8.48 -19.53 -20.94
N CYS A 16 -7.62 -18.58 -20.59
CA CYS A 16 -7.84 -17.15 -20.80
C CYS A 16 -6.48 -16.43 -20.92
N PRO A 17 -5.90 -16.37 -22.12
CA PRO A 17 -4.58 -15.78 -22.34
C PRO A 17 -4.56 -14.27 -22.06
N GLU A 18 -5.71 -13.59 -22.09
CA GLU A 18 -5.84 -12.13 -21.89
C GLU A 18 -5.55 -11.68 -20.45
N VAL A 19 -5.72 -12.57 -19.47
CA VAL A 19 -5.47 -12.27 -18.04
C VAL A 19 -4.11 -12.76 -17.56
N VAL A 20 -3.36 -13.45 -18.43
CA VAL A 20 -2.05 -14.01 -18.10
C VAL A 20 -0.96 -13.00 -18.39
N ASN A 21 -0.34 -12.47 -17.34
CA ASN A 21 0.84 -11.63 -17.46
C ASN A 21 2.08 -12.50 -17.76
N SER A 22 2.83 -12.14 -18.80
CA SER A 22 4.18 -12.66 -19.07
C SER A 22 5.23 -11.85 -18.29
N PHE A 23 5.07 -11.78 -16.97
CA PHE A 23 6.02 -11.09 -16.13
C PHE A 23 7.40 -11.76 -16.30
N ALA A 24 8.35 -11.01 -16.84
CA ALA A 24 9.69 -11.49 -17.18
C ALA A 24 10.72 -11.18 -16.08
N GLY A 25 10.26 -10.71 -14.92
CA GLY A 25 11.11 -10.16 -13.86
C GLY A 25 11.21 -8.64 -13.93
N PHE A 26 11.91 -8.08 -12.96
CA PHE A 26 12.33 -6.68 -12.95
C PHE A 26 13.67 -6.53 -13.70
N PRO A 27 13.96 -5.35 -14.26
CA PRO A 27 15.29 -5.04 -14.81
C PRO A 27 16.38 -5.26 -13.75
N THR A 28 17.61 -5.57 -14.19
CA THR A 28 18.74 -5.62 -13.26
C THR A 28 19.10 -4.22 -12.79
N VAL A 29 19.56 -4.12 -11.55
CA VAL A 29 19.90 -2.86 -10.87
C VAL A 29 21.29 -2.34 -11.28
N ASP A 30 22.02 -3.07 -12.12
CA ASP A 30 23.41 -2.74 -12.51
C ASP A 30 23.55 -1.32 -13.09
N GLN A 31 22.56 -0.86 -13.86
CA GLN A 31 22.57 0.51 -14.41
C GLN A 31 22.33 1.57 -13.34
N ASP A 32 21.50 1.26 -12.34
CA ASP A 32 21.21 2.17 -11.23
C ASP A 32 22.42 2.28 -10.31
N VAL A 33 23.11 1.18 -10.02
CA VAL A 33 24.37 1.14 -9.25
C VAL A 33 25.42 2.04 -9.87
N GLN A 34 25.65 1.89 -11.18
CA GLN A 34 26.63 2.70 -11.91
C GLN A 34 26.26 4.20 -11.87
N HIS A 35 24.98 4.50 -12.01
CA HIS A 35 24.51 5.88 -11.98
C HIS A 35 24.66 6.52 -10.58
N ILE A 36 24.36 5.78 -9.52
CA ILE A 36 24.53 6.22 -8.13
C ILE A 36 26.00 6.53 -7.83
N VAL A 37 26.92 5.63 -8.19
CA VAL A 37 28.37 5.83 -7.99
C VAL A 37 28.87 7.02 -8.80
N GLN A 38 28.42 7.19 -10.05
CA GLN A 38 28.77 8.35 -10.86
C GLN A 38 28.29 9.67 -10.25
N LEU A 39 27.07 9.70 -9.69
CA LEU A 39 26.54 10.88 -9.01
C LEU A 39 27.31 11.17 -7.72
N ALA A 40 27.63 10.16 -6.92
CA ALA A 40 28.45 10.30 -5.71
C ALA A 40 29.81 10.93 -6.04
N HIS A 41 30.53 10.39 -7.04
CA HIS A 41 31.80 10.96 -7.51
C HIS A 41 31.68 12.37 -8.08
N GLN A 42 30.54 12.75 -8.66
CA GLN A 42 30.31 14.12 -9.14
C GLN A 42 30.10 15.11 -8.00
N VAL A 43 29.45 14.69 -6.92
CA VAL A 43 29.31 15.49 -5.70
C VAL A 43 30.67 15.62 -5.00
N GLY A 44 31.41 14.51 -4.92
CA GLY A 44 32.74 14.42 -4.33
C GLY A 44 32.77 14.59 -2.81
N GLY A 45 33.94 14.41 -2.21
CA GLY A 45 34.16 14.48 -0.76
C GLY A 45 34.44 13.13 -0.12
N GLU A 46 34.91 13.17 1.13
CA GLU A 46 35.27 11.98 1.90
C GLU A 46 34.06 11.03 2.02
N GLY A 47 34.23 9.78 1.59
CA GLY A 47 33.16 8.77 1.54
C GLY A 47 32.34 8.75 0.24
N PHE A 48 32.28 9.83 -0.54
CA PHE A 48 31.69 9.82 -1.88
C PHE A 48 32.70 9.52 -2.97
N ASP A 49 33.94 9.99 -2.81
CA ASP A 49 35.06 9.72 -3.73
C ASP A 49 35.56 8.26 -3.66
N ASP A 50 35.28 7.59 -2.54
CA ASP A 50 35.72 6.22 -2.27
C ASP A 50 34.62 5.17 -2.53
N LEU A 51 33.39 5.61 -2.85
CA LEU A 51 32.21 4.75 -2.95
C LEU A 51 32.33 3.75 -4.12
N GLN A 52 32.23 2.46 -3.82
CA GLN A 52 32.36 1.41 -4.84
C GLN A 52 31.00 0.85 -5.30
N GLU A 53 30.94 0.38 -6.56
CA GLU A 53 29.73 -0.25 -7.11
C GLU A 53 29.31 -1.47 -6.27
N GLU A 54 30.26 -2.23 -5.76
CA GLU A 54 30.01 -3.38 -4.89
C GLU A 54 29.32 -3.00 -3.58
N GLU A 55 29.66 -1.86 -2.98
CA GLU A 55 29.05 -1.38 -1.74
C GLU A 55 27.59 -1.00 -1.97
N VAL A 56 27.32 -0.27 -3.06
CA VAL A 56 25.96 0.10 -3.47
C VAL A 56 25.14 -1.13 -3.85
N GLN A 57 25.76 -2.11 -4.51
CA GLN A 57 25.09 -3.35 -4.91
C GLN A 57 24.73 -4.22 -3.70
N VAL A 58 25.60 -4.31 -2.69
CA VAL A 58 25.32 -5.01 -1.43
C VAL A 58 24.19 -4.34 -0.67
N GLU A 59 24.14 -3.01 -0.60
CA GLU A 59 23.05 -2.30 0.08
C GLU A 59 21.70 -2.49 -0.64
N LEU A 60 21.68 -2.30 -1.97
CA LEU A 60 20.44 -2.39 -2.76
C LEU A 60 19.87 -3.80 -2.83
N LEU A 61 20.74 -4.82 -2.86
CA LEU A 61 20.32 -6.23 -3.02
C LEU A 61 20.37 -7.02 -1.71
N GLY A 62 21.12 -6.57 -0.70
CA GLY A 62 21.29 -7.26 0.58
C GLY A 62 19.96 -7.47 1.31
N HIS A 63 19.02 -6.54 1.12
CA HIS A 63 17.70 -6.57 1.75
C HIS A 63 16.67 -7.39 0.94
N THR A 64 17.00 -7.82 -0.28
CA THR A 64 16.05 -8.55 -1.15
C THR A 64 15.97 -10.05 -0.86
N GLY A 65 16.83 -10.57 0.02
CA GLY A 65 16.90 -12.00 0.36
C GLY A 65 16.39 -12.37 1.75
N GLU A 66 16.28 -11.42 2.69
CA GLU A 66 15.76 -11.67 4.03
C GLU A 66 14.25 -11.42 4.04
N GLU A 67 13.47 -12.49 4.20
CA GLU A 67 12.05 -12.39 4.45
C GLU A 67 11.87 -11.76 5.84
N LEU A 68 11.38 -10.52 5.88
CA LEU A 68 11.11 -9.83 7.14
C LEU A 68 10.19 -10.69 8.00
N THR A 69 10.58 -10.90 9.25
CA THR A 69 9.70 -11.53 10.22
C THR A 69 8.54 -10.58 10.56
N GLU A 70 7.42 -11.14 11.06
CA GLU A 70 6.27 -10.33 11.50
C GLU A 70 6.68 -9.28 12.55
N ASP A 71 7.63 -9.61 13.43
CA ASP A 71 8.16 -8.72 14.45
C ASP A 71 9.02 -7.59 13.85
N GLU A 72 9.79 -7.85 12.78
CA GLU A 72 10.56 -6.82 12.07
C GLU A 72 9.66 -5.90 11.27
N LEU A 73 8.61 -6.44 10.64
CA LEU A 73 7.57 -5.64 9.99
C LEU A 73 6.84 -4.73 10.98
N ALA A 74 6.48 -5.25 12.16
CA ALA A 74 5.84 -4.46 13.21
C ALA A 74 6.75 -3.32 13.70
N LYS A 75 8.05 -3.58 13.88
CA LYS A 75 9.02 -2.55 14.26
C LYS A 75 9.18 -1.45 13.23
N ILE A 76 9.23 -1.79 11.94
CA ILE A 76 9.33 -0.79 10.86
C ILE A 76 8.09 0.12 10.88
N VAL A 77 6.90 -0.44 11.09
CA VAL A 77 5.65 0.35 11.21
C VAL A 77 5.68 1.23 12.46
N GLU A 78 6.22 0.75 13.58
CA GLU A 78 6.38 1.54 14.81
C GLU A 78 7.42 2.66 14.66
N GLU A 79 8.55 2.40 13.99
CA GLU A 79 9.62 3.39 13.75
C GLU A 79 9.17 4.47 12.76
N GLN A 80 8.44 4.11 11.69
CA GLN A 80 7.83 5.09 10.79
C GLN A 80 6.87 6.04 11.51
N HIS A 81 6.12 5.55 12.50
CA HIS A 81 5.28 6.41 13.33
C HIS A 81 6.07 7.24 14.35
N ARG A 82 7.29 6.81 14.73
CA ARG A 82 8.14 7.53 15.69
C ARG A 82 8.91 8.69 15.04
N GLU A 83 9.36 8.53 13.80
CA GLU A 83 10.02 9.61 13.05
C GLU A 83 9.07 10.80 12.81
N ASP A 84 7.76 10.55 12.73
CA ASP A 84 6.71 11.58 12.70
C ASP A 84 6.55 12.35 14.05
N GLU A 85 7.06 11.82 15.17
CA GLU A 85 6.94 12.43 16.50
C GLU A 85 8.13 13.34 16.88
N GLU A 86 9.25 13.31 16.14
CA GLU A 86 10.46 14.08 16.46
C GLU A 86 10.59 15.42 15.73
N GLU A 87 9.69 15.75 14.78
CA GLU A 87 9.54 17.13 14.31
C GLU A 87 8.71 17.93 15.32
N GLU A 88 9.38 18.69 16.20
CA GLU A 88 8.79 19.81 16.96
C GLU A 88 8.30 20.93 16.01
N GLY A 89 7.28 20.64 15.21
CA GLY A 89 6.38 21.59 14.59
C GLY A 89 4.97 21.24 15.03
N GLU A 90 4.12 22.24 15.29
CA GLU A 90 2.71 22.07 15.72
C GLU A 90 2.11 20.78 15.13
N VAL A 91 2.03 19.73 15.96
CA VAL A 91 1.43 18.46 15.56
C VAL A 91 -0.03 18.77 15.34
N GLU A 92 -0.42 18.93 14.07
CA GLU A 92 -1.81 18.95 13.70
C GLU A 92 -2.34 17.57 14.09
N GLU A 93 -3.08 17.49 15.21
CA GLU A 93 -3.63 16.23 15.71
C GLU A 93 -4.37 15.55 14.54
N VAL A 94 -3.77 14.50 13.98
CA VAL A 94 -4.39 13.75 12.90
C VAL A 94 -5.70 13.21 13.45
N PRO A 95 -6.87 13.56 12.88
CA PRO A 95 -8.14 13.22 13.50
C PRO A 95 -8.32 11.70 13.57
N THR A 96 -8.15 11.14 14.77
CA THR A 96 -8.32 9.71 14.99
C THR A 96 -9.80 9.33 14.92
N LEU A 97 -10.12 8.26 14.19
CA LEU A 97 -11.45 7.68 14.18
C LEU A 97 -11.77 7.07 15.55
N THR A 98 -12.48 7.82 16.38
CA THR A 98 -13.00 7.35 17.68
C THR A 98 -14.39 6.72 17.53
N VAL A 99 -14.78 5.90 18.52
CA VAL A 99 -16.15 5.36 18.64
C VAL A 99 -17.21 6.48 18.60
N THR A 100 -16.92 7.64 19.21
CA THR A 100 -17.81 8.79 19.20
C THR A 100 -17.94 9.39 17.81
N SER A 101 -16.83 9.61 17.09
CA SER A 101 -16.87 10.11 15.71
C SER A 101 -17.52 9.11 14.76
N LEU A 102 -17.30 7.81 14.95
CA LEU A 102 -17.91 6.75 14.15
C LEU A 102 -19.42 6.70 14.35
N ASN A 103 -19.89 6.75 15.59
CA ASN A 103 -21.33 6.83 15.90
C ASN A 103 -21.97 8.06 15.26
N ARG A 104 -21.27 9.20 15.26
CA ARG A 104 -21.75 10.42 14.59
C ARG A 104 -21.89 10.20 13.07
N CYS A 105 -20.93 9.55 12.43
CA CYS A 105 -21.01 9.19 11.01
C CYS A 105 -22.19 8.24 10.72
N LEU A 106 -22.41 7.23 11.56
CA LEU A 106 -23.52 6.27 11.39
C LEU A 106 -24.90 6.92 11.58
N LEU A 107 -25.03 7.86 12.52
CA LEU A 107 -26.27 8.61 12.69
C LEU A 107 -26.53 9.55 11.50
N ALA A 108 -25.51 10.26 11.04
CA ALA A 108 -25.61 11.13 9.87
C ALA A 108 -25.98 10.34 8.60
N SER A 109 -25.42 9.14 8.45
CA SER A 109 -25.69 8.28 7.31
C SER A 109 -27.15 7.83 7.27
N ARG A 110 -27.74 7.50 8.42
CA ARG A 110 -29.17 7.17 8.54
C ARG A 110 -30.06 8.36 8.20
N ALA A 111 -29.76 9.53 8.74
CA ALA A 111 -30.51 10.75 8.44
C ALA A 111 -30.47 11.10 6.94
N LEU A 112 -29.33 10.88 6.28
CA LEU A 112 -29.19 11.07 4.84
C LEU A 112 -30.05 10.09 4.03
N VAL A 113 -30.10 8.81 4.44
CA VAL A 113 -31.00 7.82 3.83
C VAL A 113 -32.45 8.25 3.96
N ASP A 114 -32.89 8.64 5.17
CA ASP A 114 -34.26 9.06 5.44
C ASP A 114 -34.64 10.27 4.57
N MET A 115 -33.76 11.28 4.49
CA MET A 115 -33.94 12.45 3.61
C MET A 115 -34.08 12.05 2.14
N PHE A 116 -33.34 11.05 1.66
CA PHE A 116 -33.46 10.55 0.29
C PHE A 116 -34.80 9.84 0.03
N PHE A 117 -35.45 9.26 1.05
CA PHE A 117 -36.80 8.71 0.92
C PHE A 117 -37.88 9.80 0.94
N GLU A 118 -37.65 10.89 1.65
CA GLU A 118 -38.59 12.01 1.75
C GLU A 118 -38.55 12.93 0.52
N THR A 119 -37.38 13.12 -0.07
CA THR A 119 -37.15 14.12 -1.13
C THR A 119 -37.11 13.55 -2.55
N ASP A 120 -36.75 12.28 -2.72
CA ASP A 120 -36.66 11.66 -4.04
C ASP A 120 -38.04 11.19 -4.52
N PRO A 121 -38.58 11.72 -5.63
CA PRO A 121 -39.87 11.27 -6.16
C PRO A 121 -39.83 9.83 -6.69
N TYR A 122 -38.64 9.23 -6.88
CA TYR A 122 -38.46 7.89 -7.42
C TYR A 122 -37.97 6.90 -6.35
N ILE A 123 -38.90 6.22 -5.69
CA ILE A 123 -38.60 5.30 -4.58
C ILE A 123 -37.57 4.21 -4.92
N LYS A 124 -37.52 3.75 -6.19
CA LYS A 124 -36.54 2.76 -6.64
C LYS A 124 -35.10 3.27 -6.48
N ARG A 125 -34.88 4.55 -6.72
CA ARG A 125 -33.56 5.18 -6.58
C ARG A 125 -33.17 5.33 -5.12
N SER A 126 -34.10 5.72 -4.24
CA SER A 126 -33.88 5.74 -2.78
C SER A 126 -33.56 4.35 -2.21
N VAL A 127 -34.20 3.30 -2.71
CA VAL A 127 -33.90 1.91 -2.31
C VAL A 127 -32.49 1.48 -2.74
N ILE A 128 -32.07 1.81 -3.97
CA ILE A 128 -30.70 1.54 -4.45
C ILE A 128 -29.68 2.30 -3.60
N PHE A 129 -29.94 3.57 -3.32
CA PHE A 129 -29.09 4.43 -2.50
C PHE A 129 -28.91 3.87 -1.09
N LYS A 130 -30.00 3.52 -0.41
CA LYS A 130 -29.98 2.90 0.92
C LYS A 130 -29.12 1.63 0.93
N ARG A 131 -29.33 0.73 -0.04
CA ARG A 131 -28.57 -0.52 -0.12
C ARG A 131 -27.08 -0.27 -0.32
N GLY A 132 -26.71 0.70 -1.16
CA GLY A 132 -25.32 1.08 -1.38
C GLY A 132 -24.68 1.62 -0.10
N MET A 133 -25.37 2.51 0.62
CA MET A 133 -24.89 3.01 1.91
C MET A 133 -24.74 1.91 2.96
N GLU A 134 -25.70 1.01 3.08
CA GLU A 134 -25.62 -0.12 4.02
C GLU A 134 -24.43 -1.02 3.73
N GLN A 135 -24.10 -1.26 2.44
CA GLN A 135 -22.93 -2.04 2.05
C GLN A 135 -21.62 -1.35 2.39
N LEU A 136 -21.51 -0.05 2.11
CA LEU A 136 -20.31 0.74 2.40
C LEU A 136 -20.02 0.85 3.90
N LEU A 137 -21.06 0.79 4.73
CA LEU A 137 -20.92 0.87 6.19
C LEU A 137 -20.66 -0.49 6.86
N LEU A 138 -20.70 -1.61 6.13
CA LEU A 138 -20.43 -2.94 6.71
C LEU A 138 -19.09 -3.02 7.46
N PRO A 139 -17.95 -2.57 6.91
CA PRO A 139 -16.65 -2.68 7.59
C PRO A 139 -16.62 -1.92 8.92
N SER A 140 -17.37 -0.82 9.00
CA SER A 140 -17.43 0.02 10.19
C SER A 140 -18.23 -0.58 11.36
N ARG A 141 -18.90 -1.73 11.15
CA ARG A 141 -19.60 -2.50 12.20
C ARG A 141 -18.72 -3.53 12.89
N GLU A 142 -17.52 -3.78 12.36
CA GLU A 142 -16.57 -4.77 12.87
C GLU A 142 -15.47 -4.13 13.71
N ILE A 143 -15.45 -2.78 13.81
CA ILE A 143 -14.53 -2.02 14.67
C ILE A 143 -15.01 -2.16 16.14
N PRO A 144 -14.21 -2.75 17.04
CA PRO A 144 -14.58 -2.98 18.45
C PRO A 144 -14.88 -1.71 19.26
#